data_AF-A0A485DCB2-F1
#
_entry.id   AF-A0A485DCB2-F1
#
_cell.length_a   1.000
_cell.length_b   1.000
_cell.length_c   1.000
_cell.angle_alpha   90.00
_cell.angle_beta   90.00
_cell.angle_gamma   90.00
#
_symmetry.space_group_name_H-M   'P 1'
#
loop_
_entity.id
_entity.type
_entity.pdbx_description
1 polymer ?
#
loop_
_entity_poly.entity_id
_entity_poly.type
_entity_poly.pdbx_seq_one_letter_code
_entity_poly.pdbx_strand_id
1 'polypeptide(L)' 'MLKVSAAKAIRVFKPEDIAPAFAQAKAWMKEYRVPVVVEVILERVTNISMGSELDNVMGV' A
#
# COMPACT_ATOMS: atom_id res chain seq x y z
N MET A 1 -27.39 1.57 -6.44
CA MET A 1 -26.67 2.83 -6.13
C MET A 1 -25.25 2.48 -5.70
N LEU A 2 -24.27 2.55 -6.61
CA LEU A 2 -22.83 2.75 -6.30
C LEU A 2 -22.09 2.90 -7.64
N LYS A 3 -22.09 4.13 -8.18
CA LYS A 3 -21.21 4.54 -9.28
C LYS A 3 -19.89 4.96 -8.64
N VAL A 4 -18.87 4.11 -8.69
CA VAL A 4 -17.48 4.47 -8.34
C VAL A 4 -16.91 5.24 -9.54
N SER A 5 -16.72 6.56 -9.42
CA SER A 5 -16.17 7.34 -10.54
C SER A 5 -15.08 8.35 -10.16
N ALA A 6 -14.58 8.32 -8.94
CA ALA A 6 -13.36 9.03 -8.57
C ALA A 6 -12.58 8.20 -7.55
N ALA A 7 -11.33 7.88 -7.88
CA ALA A 7 -10.34 7.33 -6.95
C ALA A 7 -9.17 8.31 -6.87
N LYS A 8 -8.56 8.44 -5.70
CA LYS A 8 -7.30 9.19 -5.54
C LYS A 8 -6.14 8.21 -5.51
N ALA A 9 -4.97 8.66 -5.96
CA ALA A 9 -3.77 7.84 -5.98
C ALA A 9 -2.56 8.62 -5.45
N ILE A 10 -1.68 7.91 -4.75
CA ILE A 10 -0.38 8.39 -4.28
C ILE A 10 0.67 7.41 -4.83
N ARG A 11 1.74 7.93 -5.42
CA ARG A 11 2.87 7.12 -5.89
C ARG A 11 4.06 7.38 -4.99
N VAL A 12 4.67 6.32 -4.48
CA VAL A 12 5.79 6.35 -3.54
C VAL A 12 7.02 5.79 -4.23
N PHE A 13 8.06 6.60 -4.35
CA PHE A 13 9.33 6.21 -4.99
C PHE A 13 10.43 5.91 -3.99
N LYS A 14 10.31 6.40 -2.75
CA LYS A 14 11.31 6.23 -1.71
C LYS A 14 10.69 5.60 -0.45
N PRO A 15 11.40 4.72 0.26
CA PRO A 15 10.87 4.08 1.48
C PRO A 15 10.42 5.07 2.56
N GLU A 16 11.15 6.18 2.75
CA GLU A 16 10.83 7.20 3.74
C GLU A 16 9.48 7.90 3.51
N ASP A 17 8.96 7.87 2.27
CA ASP A 17 7.70 8.52 1.88
C ASP A 17 6.47 7.63 2.15
N ILE A 18 6.66 6.37 2.54
CA ILE A 18 5.55 5.42 2.78
C ILE A 18 4.65 5.88 3.94
N ALA A 19 5.24 6.21 5.10
CA ALA A 19 4.46 6.64 6.26
C ALA A 19 3.72 7.97 6.01
N PRO A 20 4.35 9.01 5.43
CA PRO A 20 3.64 10.22 4.97
C PRO A 20 2.51 9.92 3.98
N ALA A 21 2.72 9.01 3.02
CA ALA A 21 1.70 8.65 2.04
C ALA A 21 0.46 8.03 2.71
N PHE A 22 0.63 7.18 3.72
CA PHE A 22 -0.51 6.62 4.46
C PHE A 22 -1.26 7.67 5.29
N ALA A 23 -0.56 8.64 5.87
CA ALA A 23 -1.21 9.75 6.58
C ALA A 23 -2.08 10.57 5.61
N GLN A 24 -1.55 10.89 4.43
CA GLN A 24 -2.27 11.60 3.38
C GLN A 24 -3.47 10.80 2.86
N ALA A 25 -3.32 9.48 2.67
CA ALA A 25 -4.41 8.61 2.25
C ALA A 25 -5.56 8.63 3.26
N LYS A 26 -5.27 8.55 4.57
CA LYS A 26 -6.28 8.66 5.63
C LYS A 26 -7.00 10.00 5.62
N ALA A 27 -6.26 11.10 5.41
CA ALA A 27 -6.85 12.43 5.28
C ALA A 27 -7.81 12.50 4.08
N TRP A 28 -7.38 12.01 2.91
CA TRP A 28 -8.21 12.01 1.71
C TRP A 28 -9.43 11.10 1.80
N MET A 29 -9.32 9.95 2.46
CA MET A 29 -10.48 9.09 2.72
C MET A 29 -11.53 9.80 3.57
N LYS A 30 -11.10 10.57 4.58
CA LYS A 30 -12.01 11.33 5.46
C LYS A 30 -12.67 12.51 4.72
N GLU A 31 -11.89 13.25 3.94
CA GLU A 31 -12.32 14.47 3.25
C GLU A 31 -13.20 14.17 2.04
N TYR A 32 -12.73 13.29 1.14
CA TYR A 32 -13.34 13.09 -0.17
C TYR A 32 -14.27 11.88 -0.22
N ARG A 33 -14.21 10.99 0.78
CA ARG A 33 -15.04 9.77 0.85
C ARG A 33 -14.93 8.88 -0.40
N VAL A 34 -13.74 8.86 -1.00
CA VAL A 34 -13.40 8.01 -2.16
C VAL A 34 -12.30 7.01 -1.80
N PRO A 35 -12.19 5.89 -2.52
CA PRO A 35 -11.04 5.00 -2.40
C PRO A 35 -9.73 5.72 -2.72
N VAL A 36 -8.68 5.41 -1.96
CA VAL A 36 -7.31 5.92 -2.19
C VAL A 36 -6.37 4.74 -2.42
N VAL A 37 -5.64 4.77 -3.53
CA VAL A 37 -4.59 3.79 -3.88
C VAL A 37 -3.23 4.37 -3.51
N VAL A 38 -2.40 3.58 -2.83
CA VAL A 38 -0.98 3.90 -2.58
C VAL A 38 -0.13 2.91 -3.38
N GLU A 39 0.47 3.38 -4.47
CA GLU A 39 1.34 2.59 -5.34
C GLU A 39 2.80 2.78 -4.89
N VAL A 40 3.44 1.72 -4.42
CA VAL A 40 4.86 1.74 -4.04
C VAL A 40 5.67 1.21 -5.21
N ILE A 41 6.53 2.07 -5.77
CA ILE A 41 7.40 1.72 -6.88
C ILE A 41 8.64 1.02 -6.32
N LEU A 42 8.67 -0.29 -6.46
CA LEU A 42 9.80 -1.11 -6.06
C LEU A 42 10.83 -1.19 -7.20
N GLU A 43 12.04 -1.58 -6.82
CA GLU A 43 13.05 -2.00 -7.79
C GLU A 43 12.59 -3.25 -8.56
N ARG A 44 13.10 -3.41 -9.79
CA ARG A 44 12.69 -4.51 -10.69
C ARG A 44 13.01 -5.90 -10.16
N VAL A 45 14.08 -6.01 -9.38
CA VAL A 45 14.55 -7.25 -8.77
C VAL A 45 14.59 -7.03 -7.27
N THR A 46 13.45 -7.23 -6.63
CA THR A 46 13.42 -7.40 -5.19
C THR A 46 13.60 -8.89 -4.95
N ASN A 47 14.80 -9.30 -4.52
CA ASN A 47 15.07 -10.69 -4.18
C ASN A 47 14.35 -11.01 -2.86
N ILE A 48 13.04 -11.20 -2.93
CA ILE A 48 12.28 -11.74 -1.81
C ILE A 48 12.74 -13.18 -1.70
N SER A 49 13.45 -13.50 -0.62
CA SER A 49 13.68 -14.88 -0.22
C SER A 49 12.30 -15.53 -0.11
N MET A 50 11.90 -16.27 -1.14
CA MET A 50 10.81 -17.22 -1.06
C MET A 50 11.31 -18.30 -0.12
N GLY A 51 11.15 -18.07 1.19
CA GLY A 51 11.49 -19.05 2.21
C GLY A 51 10.79 -20.35 1.83
N SER A 52 11.56 -21.40 1.62
CA SER A 52 11.05 -22.72 1.27
C SER A 52 10.41 -23.44 2.45
N GLU A 53 9.93 -22.72 3.48
CA GLU A 53 9.28 -23.31 4.63
C GLU A 53 8.09 -22.45 5.07
N LEU A 54 6.90 -22.89 4.68
CA LEU A 54 5.63 -22.53 5.29
C LEU A 54 5.42 -23.23 6.66
N ASP A 55 6.47 -23.81 7.27
CA ASP A 55 6.33 -24.79 8.37
C ASP A 55 6.81 -24.33 9.76
N ASN A 56 7.12 -23.04 9.97
CA ASN A 56 7.59 -22.55 11.28
C ASN A 56 6.71 -21.48 11.96
N VAL A 57 5.44 -21.35 11.54
CA VAL A 57 4.45 -20.51 12.27
C VAL A 57 3.26 -21.37 12.73
N MET A 58 3.55 -22.48 13.40
CA MET A 58 2.67 -23.06 14.41
C MET A 58 3.53 -23.59 15.57
N GLY A 59 3.38 -22.94 16.73
CA GLY A 59 3.82 -23.47 18.03
C GLY A 59 4.90 -22.65 18.73
N VAL A 60 4.50 -21.63 19.50
CA VAL A 60 4.48 -21.65 20.99
C VAL A 60 3.35 -20.72 21.45
#